data_AF-A0A353M0Y3-F1
#
_entry.id   AF-A0A353M0Y3-F1
#
_cell.length_a   1.000
_cell.length_b   1.000
_cell.length_c   1.000
_cell.angle_alpha   90.00
_cell.angle_beta   90.00
_cell.angle_gamma   90.00
#
_symmetry.space_group_name_H-M   'P 1'
#
loop_
_entity.id
_entity.type
_entity.pdbx_description
1 polymer ?
#
loop_
_entity_poly.entity_id
_entity_poly.type
_entity_poly.pdbx_seq_one_letter_code
_entity_poly.pdbx_strand_id
1 'polypeptide(L)'
;MIACVQMKLKPEDYRTEQSFEAKVMGILSRIRQHSGEGPLLVVFPEHVGTFCLLCNAPERVWSQSSFAKASTTLLVQHSINVAHHMIAHRISPIRALFLARSEQLERIYLTSFIKAARTYQAWIVAGSAALRWGQTSRVYNTSPIISPTGQVLYRQHKVNLVDMEGKGGLDLEPAPLNYVSAVQSPFGSLGVAICLDAFHGELRERLSQLGADILVQPSANNGPWSDWQQEDWLRSSF
;
A
#
# COMPACT_ATOMS: atom_id res chain seq x y z
N MET A 1 10.37 18.82 -6.47
CA MET A 1 10.96 18.07 -5.33
C MET A 1 10.38 16.66 -5.29
N ILE A 2 11.19 15.65 -4.99
CA ILE A 2 10.74 14.30 -4.66
C ILE A 2 11.00 14.06 -3.17
N ALA A 3 9.99 13.62 -2.43
CA ALA A 3 10.08 13.34 -1.00
C ALA A 3 9.72 11.87 -0.72
N CYS A 4 10.64 11.14 -0.11
CA CYS A 4 10.42 9.77 0.33
C CYS A 4 10.10 9.75 1.82
N VAL A 5 8.98 9.14 2.20
CA VAL A 5 8.49 9.14 3.58
C VAL A 5 9.01 7.93 4.32
N GLN A 6 9.75 8.17 5.41
CA GLN A 6 10.01 7.13 6.41
C GLN A 6 8.91 7.19 7.49
N MET A 7 7.90 6.33 7.38
CA MET A 7 6.74 6.33 8.26
C MET A 7 6.89 5.32 9.39
N LYS A 8 6.90 5.79 10.65
CA LYS A 8 6.69 4.92 11.80
C LYS A 8 5.20 4.62 11.95
N LEU A 9 4.84 3.34 11.84
CA LEU A 9 3.49 2.85 12.07
C LEU A 9 3.19 2.84 13.56
N LYS A 10 2.08 3.47 13.96
CA LYS A 10 1.61 3.45 15.35
C LYS A 10 0.12 3.07 15.41
N PRO A 11 -0.32 2.22 16.36
CA PRO A 11 -1.71 1.78 16.45
C PRO A 11 -2.73 2.93 16.49
N GLU A 12 -2.41 4.03 17.18
CA GLU A 12 -3.26 5.21 17.30
C GLU A 12 -3.61 5.85 15.96
N ASP A 13 -2.71 5.77 14.97
CA ASP A 13 -2.91 6.32 13.63
C ASP A 13 -3.98 5.53 12.85
N TYR A 14 -4.32 4.31 13.27
CA TYR A 14 -5.25 3.43 12.57
C TYR A 14 -6.56 3.19 13.34
N ARG A 15 -6.75 3.80 14.51
CA ARG A 15 -7.97 3.59 15.32
C ARG A 15 -9.25 3.99 14.59
N THR A 16 -9.23 5.15 13.95
CA THR A 16 -10.36 5.66 13.17
C THR A 16 -9.89 6.14 11.80
N GLU A 17 -10.85 6.32 10.89
CA GLU A 17 -10.57 6.95 9.60
C GLU A 17 -10.03 8.39 9.75
N GLN A 18 -10.49 9.13 10.77
CA GLN A 18 -10.02 10.48 11.06
C GLN A 18 -8.57 10.49 11.55
N SER A 19 -8.18 9.53 12.40
CA SER A 19 -6.80 9.40 12.86
C SER A 19 -5.85 9.09 11.71
N PHE A 20 -6.25 8.20 10.80
CA PHE A 20 -5.44 7.85 9.63
C PHE A 20 -5.30 9.04 8.67
N GLU A 21 -6.41 9.72 8.39
CA GLU A 21 -6.40 10.93 7.58
C GLU A 21 -5.51 12.01 8.20
N ALA A 22 -5.65 12.28 9.49
CA ALA A 22 -4.84 13.26 10.20
C ALA A 22 -3.34 12.93 10.12
N LYS A 23 -2.98 11.64 10.19
CA LYS A 23 -1.60 11.19 10.03
C LYS A 23 -1.06 11.48 8.64
N VAL A 24 -1.79 11.12 7.58
CA VAL A 24 -1.41 11.36 6.18
C VAL A 24 -1.30 12.86 5.91
N MET A 25 -2.32 13.63 6.28
CA MET A 25 -2.35 15.09 6.12
C MET A 25 -1.18 15.76 6.87
N GLY A 26 -0.91 15.35 8.10
CA GLY A 26 0.18 15.89 8.90
C GLY A 26 1.56 15.63 8.28
N ILE A 27 1.77 14.46 7.66
CA ILE A 27 3.01 14.16 6.91
C ILE A 27 3.14 15.09 5.70
N LEU A 28 2.10 15.17 4.87
CA LEU A 28 2.14 16.01 3.66
C LEU A 28 2.28 17.50 4.00
N SER A 29 1.64 17.97 5.07
CA SER A 29 1.76 19.34 5.56
C SER A 29 3.22 19.70 5.83
N ARG A 30 3.92 18.86 6.59
CA ARG A 30 5.34 19.06 6.91
C ARG A 30 6.19 19.04 5.64
N ILE A 31 5.95 18.09 4.74
CA ILE A 31 6.71 18.01 3.48
C ILE A 31 6.49 19.27 2.65
N ARG A 32 5.24 19.73 2.50
CA ARG A 32 4.92 20.92 1.72
C ARG A 32 5.53 22.19 2.32
N GLN A 33 5.54 22.32 3.64
CA GLN A 33 6.22 23.41 4.35
C GLN A 33 7.72 23.45 4.03
N HIS A 34 8.38 22.30 3.89
CA HIS A 34 9.80 22.23 3.54
C HIS A 34 10.05 22.35 2.03
N SER A 35 9.13 21.86 1.19
CA SER A 35 9.31 21.85 -0.25
C SER A 35 9.06 23.20 -0.91
N GLY A 36 8.29 24.07 -0.24
CA GLY A 36 7.81 25.32 -0.82
C GLY A 36 6.86 25.10 -2.00
N GLU A 37 6.78 26.12 -2.85
CA GLU A 37 5.96 26.14 -4.05
C GLU A 37 6.60 25.32 -5.19
N GLY A 38 5.75 24.72 -6.02
CA GLY A 38 6.16 23.96 -7.19
C GLY A 38 5.84 22.47 -7.15
N PRO A 39 6.23 21.73 -8.21
CA PRO A 39 5.92 20.31 -8.35
C PRO A 39 6.49 19.48 -7.20
N LEU A 40 5.61 18.72 -6.55
CA LEU A 40 5.96 17.79 -5.47
C LEU A 40 5.48 16.38 -5.80
N LEU A 41 6.40 15.43 -5.73
CA LEU A 41 6.12 14.00 -5.70
C LEU A 41 6.42 13.48 -4.30
N VAL A 42 5.47 12.78 -3.69
CA VAL A 42 5.63 12.15 -2.36
C VAL A 42 5.42 10.65 -2.47
N VAL A 43 6.35 9.88 -1.91
CA VAL A 43 6.33 8.41 -1.93
C VAL A 43 6.20 7.88 -0.52
N PHE A 44 5.18 7.05 -0.28
CA PHE A 44 4.95 6.39 1.00
C PHE A 44 5.48 4.95 1.02
N PRO A 45 5.75 4.38 2.22
CA PRO A 45 6.17 2.99 2.36
C PRO A 45 5.08 1.97 1.98
N GLU A 46 5.50 0.74 1.75
CA GLU A 46 4.61 -0.39 1.56
C GLU A 46 3.72 -0.64 2.79
N HIS A 47 2.55 -1.26 2.57
CA HIS A 47 1.57 -1.68 3.57
C HIS A 47 0.94 -0.59 4.45
N VAL A 48 1.27 0.69 4.27
CA VAL A 48 0.66 1.80 5.04
C VAL A 48 -0.87 1.78 5.05
N GLY A 49 -1.52 1.40 3.96
CA GLY A 49 -3.00 1.31 3.92
C GLY A 49 -3.57 -0.02 4.39
N THR A 50 -2.74 -1.07 4.54
CA THR A 50 -3.21 -2.42 4.92
C THR A 50 -3.86 -2.41 6.31
N PHE A 51 -3.31 -1.61 7.22
CA PHE A 51 -3.79 -1.49 8.59
C PHE A 51 -5.12 -0.73 8.72
N CYS A 52 -5.58 -0.04 7.66
CA CYS A 52 -6.93 0.51 7.60
C CYS A 52 -8.02 -0.57 7.69
N LEU A 53 -7.65 -1.85 7.50
CA LEU A 53 -8.48 -3.00 7.83
C LEU A 53 -9.08 -2.90 9.25
N LEU A 54 -8.30 -2.39 10.21
CA LEU A 54 -8.68 -2.30 11.62
C LEU A 54 -9.42 -1.00 11.99
N CYS A 55 -9.51 -0.02 11.08
CA CYS A 55 -10.15 1.26 11.39
C CYS A 55 -11.61 1.07 11.84
N ASN A 56 -12.00 1.80 12.87
CA ASN A 56 -13.32 1.74 13.50
C ASN A 56 -13.68 0.35 14.05
N ALA A 57 -12.69 -0.52 14.29
CA ALA A 57 -12.91 -1.76 15.01
C ALA A 57 -13.15 -1.49 16.50
N PRO A 58 -13.94 -2.33 17.20
CA PRO A 58 -14.20 -2.16 18.63
C PRO A 58 -12.94 -2.28 19.49
N GLU A 59 -13.01 -1.75 20.72
CA GLU A 59 -11.88 -1.74 21.67
C GLU A 59 -11.22 -3.10 21.89
N ARG A 60 -11.98 -4.19 21.87
CA ARG A 60 -11.44 -5.57 22.01
C ARG A 60 -10.44 -5.96 20.92
N VAL A 61 -10.49 -5.33 19.75
CA VAL A 61 -9.51 -5.52 18.66
C VAL A 61 -8.25 -4.70 18.96
N TRP A 62 -8.42 -3.47 19.44
CA TRP A 62 -7.33 -2.57 19.79
C TRP A 62 -6.62 -2.91 21.10
N SER A 63 -7.23 -3.71 21.97
CA SER A 63 -6.61 -4.23 23.19
C SER A 63 -5.65 -5.41 22.93
N GLN A 64 -5.56 -5.89 21.68
CA GLN A 64 -4.67 -6.99 21.32
C GLN A 64 -3.22 -6.54 21.18
N SER A 65 -2.28 -7.40 21.57
CA SER A 65 -0.84 -7.08 21.58
C SER A 65 -0.13 -7.18 20.22
N SER A 66 -0.83 -7.62 19.17
CA SER A 66 -0.24 -7.75 17.83
C SER A 66 -1.30 -7.65 16.74
N PHE A 67 -0.88 -7.28 15.53
CA PHE A 67 -1.74 -7.23 14.36
C PHE A 67 -2.41 -8.57 14.07
N ALA A 68 -1.68 -9.70 14.16
CA ALA A 68 -2.23 -11.03 13.93
C ALA A 68 -3.39 -11.36 14.91
N LYS A 69 -3.23 -11.05 16.20
CA LYS A 69 -4.29 -11.23 17.20
C LYS A 69 -5.46 -10.28 16.96
N ALA A 70 -5.19 -9.02 16.64
CA ALA A 70 -6.22 -8.02 16.30
C ALA A 70 -7.07 -8.47 15.10
N SER A 71 -6.43 -8.91 14.01
CA SER A 71 -7.12 -9.43 12.82
C SER A 71 -7.93 -10.68 13.12
N THR A 72 -7.43 -11.59 13.96
CA THR A 72 -8.20 -12.78 14.39
C THR A 72 -9.44 -12.39 15.20
N THR A 73 -9.33 -11.44 16.12
CA THR A 73 -10.48 -10.92 16.89
C THR A 73 -11.50 -10.22 15.99
N LEU A 74 -11.02 -9.46 15.00
CA LEU A 74 -11.86 -8.79 14.01
C LEU A 74 -12.56 -9.80 13.09
N LEU A 75 -11.89 -10.89 12.73
CA LEU A 75 -12.46 -11.99 11.96
C LEU A 75 -13.70 -12.57 12.63
N VAL A 76 -13.60 -12.88 13.92
CA VAL A 76 -14.73 -13.40 14.71
C VAL A 76 -15.92 -12.43 14.70
N GLN A 77 -15.65 -11.11 14.67
CA GLN A 77 -16.71 -10.09 14.55
C GLN A 77 -17.49 -10.18 13.25
N HIS A 78 -16.78 -10.44 12.16
CA HIS A 78 -17.31 -10.49 10.81
C HIS A 78 -17.58 -11.93 10.36
N SER A 79 -17.77 -12.85 11.31
CA SER A 79 -17.81 -14.30 11.08
C SER A 79 -18.80 -14.73 10.00
N ILE A 80 -19.98 -14.11 9.92
CA ILE A 80 -20.97 -14.42 8.88
C ILE A 80 -20.43 -14.11 7.47
N ASN A 81 -19.94 -12.89 7.25
CA ASN A 81 -19.40 -12.47 5.94
C ASN A 81 -18.10 -13.22 5.59
N VAL A 82 -17.25 -13.44 6.60
CA VAL A 82 -16.02 -14.21 6.45
C VAL A 82 -16.34 -15.64 6.05
N ALA A 83 -17.25 -16.32 6.75
CA ALA A 83 -17.66 -17.69 6.44
C ALA A 83 -18.27 -17.79 5.03
N HIS A 84 -19.10 -16.81 4.64
CA HIS A 84 -19.64 -16.74 3.28
C HIS A 84 -18.50 -16.74 2.24
N HIS A 85 -17.53 -15.82 2.36
CA HIS A 85 -16.43 -15.73 1.40
C HIS A 85 -15.53 -16.97 1.42
N MET A 86 -15.27 -17.55 2.59
CA MET A 86 -14.50 -18.79 2.71
C MET A 86 -15.17 -19.94 1.95
N ILE A 87 -16.48 -20.12 2.12
CA ILE A 87 -17.22 -21.20 1.47
C ILE A 87 -17.34 -20.93 -0.04
N ALA A 88 -17.74 -19.72 -0.42
CA ALA A 88 -17.98 -19.35 -1.81
C ALA A 88 -16.71 -19.41 -2.68
N HIS A 89 -15.55 -19.07 -2.11
CA HIS A 89 -14.30 -18.93 -2.87
C HIS A 89 -13.20 -19.92 -2.48
N ARG A 90 -13.40 -20.73 -1.43
CA ARG A 90 -12.40 -21.69 -0.90
C ARG A 90 -11.07 -21.03 -0.55
N ILE A 91 -11.15 -19.89 0.14
CA ILE A 91 -10.02 -19.04 0.52
C ILE A 91 -9.76 -19.06 2.03
N SER A 92 -8.59 -18.57 2.44
CA SER A 92 -8.25 -18.49 3.87
C SER A 92 -9.17 -17.53 4.63
N PRO A 93 -9.26 -17.69 5.98
CA PRO A 93 -10.01 -16.77 6.82
C PRO A 93 -9.51 -15.31 6.73
N ILE A 94 -8.19 -15.10 6.57
CA ILE A 94 -7.61 -13.77 6.48
C ILE A 94 -7.93 -13.08 5.14
N ARG A 95 -7.86 -13.78 4.00
CA ARG A 95 -8.30 -13.23 2.72
C ARG A 95 -9.80 -12.93 2.75
N ALA A 96 -10.60 -13.82 3.34
CA ALA A 96 -12.03 -13.59 3.52
C ALA A 96 -12.33 -12.36 4.39
N LEU A 97 -11.52 -12.08 5.41
CA LEU A 97 -11.63 -10.84 6.20
C LEU A 97 -11.31 -9.60 5.35
N PHE A 98 -10.28 -9.64 4.50
CA PHE A 98 -10.00 -8.56 3.56
C PHE A 98 -11.16 -8.33 2.57
N LEU A 99 -11.79 -9.38 2.05
CA LEU A 99 -12.97 -9.26 1.20
C LEU A 99 -14.18 -8.68 1.96
N ALA A 100 -14.44 -9.17 3.18
CA ALA A 100 -15.55 -8.71 4.00
C ALA A 100 -15.44 -7.23 4.41
N ARG A 101 -14.23 -6.67 4.40
CA ARG A 101 -13.91 -5.29 4.80
C ARG A 101 -13.41 -4.43 3.64
N SER A 102 -13.42 -4.95 2.39
CA SER A 102 -12.69 -4.34 1.27
C SER A 102 -13.14 -2.92 0.98
N GLU A 103 -14.45 -2.68 0.95
CA GLU A 103 -15.01 -1.35 0.65
C GLU A 103 -14.63 -0.32 1.71
N GLN A 104 -14.69 -0.69 2.99
CA GLN A 104 -14.31 0.21 4.07
C GLN A 104 -12.81 0.50 4.05
N LEU A 105 -11.97 -0.53 3.92
CA LEU A 105 -10.52 -0.39 3.88
C LEU A 105 -10.12 0.53 2.72
N GLU A 106 -10.60 0.24 1.51
CA GLU A 106 -10.28 1.00 0.31
C GLU A 106 -10.78 2.45 0.40
N ARG A 107 -12.01 2.68 0.87
CA ARG A 107 -12.56 4.02 1.05
C ARG A 107 -11.70 4.85 1.99
N ILE A 108 -11.38 4.33 3.18
CA ILE A 108 -10.58 5.04 4.19
C ILE A 108 -9.20 5.36 3.61
N TYR A 109 -8.52 4.34 3.07
CA TYR A 109 -7.19 4.47 2.51
C TYR A 109 -7.13 5.51 1.39
N LEU A 110 -7.96 5.36 0.34
CA LEU A 110 -7.89 6.23 -0.84
C LEU A 110 -8.39 7.64 -0.55
N THR A 111 -9.45 7.80 0.25
CA THR A 111 -9.99 9.14 0.53
C THR A 111 -8.96 10.00 1.25
N SER A 112 -8.23 9.45 2.22
CA SER A 112 -7.17 10.19 2.93
C SER A 112 -6.07 10.67 1.99
N PHE A 113 -5.58 9.81 1.09
CA PHE A 113 -4.54 10.19 0.15
C PHE A 113 -5.03 11.10 -0.98
N ILE A 114 -6.24 10.91 -1.49
CA ILE A 114 -6.87 11.79 -2.49
C ILE A 114 -7.05 13.20 -1.91
N LYS A 115 -7.54 13.29 -0.67
CA LYS A 115 -7.68 14.58 0.03
C LYS A 115 -6.31 15.24 0.21
N ALA A 116 -5.30 14.50 0.65
CA ALA A 116 -3.96 15.03 0.81
C ALA A 116 -3.34 15.50 -0.51
N ALA A 117 -3.50 14.74 -1.61
CA ALA A 117 -3.01 15.11 -2.93
C ALA A 117 -3.61 16.45 -3.40
N ARG A 118 -4.93 16.64 -3.21
CA ARG A 118 -5.63 17.89 -3.53
C ARG A 118 -5.20 19.05 -2.65
N THR A 119 -5.20 18.86 -1.33
CA THR A 119 -4.88 19.94 -0.38
C THR A 119 -3.45 20.45 -0.57
N TYR A 120 -2.51 19.54 -0.82
CA TYR A 120 -1.10 19.90 -0.92
C TYR A 120 -0.61 19.96 -2.37
N GLN A 121 -1.49 19.89 -3.37
CA GLN A 121 -1.16 19.93 -4.80
C GLN A 121 0.04 19.02 -5.15
N ALA A 122 -0.02 17.77 -4.69
CA ALA A 122 1.09 16.83 -4.74
C ALA A 122 0.72 15.59 -5.57
N TRP A 123 1.68 15.11 -6.35
CA TRP A 123 1.67 13.74 -6.85
C TRP A 123 2.01 12.80 -5.71
N ILE A 124 1.28 11.71 -5.55
CA ILE A 124 1.47 10.77 -4.44
C ILE A 124 1.55 9.34 -4.97
N VAL A 125 2.64 8.65 -4.69
CA VAL A 125 2.68 7.18 -4.67
C VAL A 125 2.31 6.77 -3.26
N ALA A 126 1.07 6.28 -3.09
CA ALA A 126 0.40 6.17 -1.79
C ALA A 126 0.87 4.96 -0.97
N GLY A 127 2.11 4.52 -1.16
CA GLY A 127 2.63 3.33 -0.51
C GLY A 127 1.91 2.11 -1.04
N SER A 128 1.41 1.24 -0.17
CA SER A 128 0.52 0.18 -0.62
C SER A 128 -0.47 -0.32 0.42
N ALA A 129 -1.46 -1.08 -0.04
CA ALA A 129 -2.46 -1.74 0.78
C ALA A 129 -2.88 -3.09 0.17
N ALA A 130 -3.31 -4.03 1.01
CA ALA A 130 -4.02 -5.22 0.55
C ALA A 130 -5.43 -4.85 0.07
N LEU A 131 -5.63 -4.74 -1.24
CA LEU A 131 -6.88 -4.30 -1.86
C LEU A 131 -7.50 -5.41 -2.70
N ARG A 132 -8.83 -5.49 -2.65
CA ARG A 132 -9.61 -6.39 -3.53
C ARG A 132 -9.48 -5.93 -4.98
N TRP A 133 -9.31 -6.87 -5.89
CA TRP A 133 -9.30 -6.58 -7.32
C TRP A 133 -10.74 -6.59 -7.87
N GLY A 134 -11.29 -5.40 -8.09
CA GLY A 134 -12.65 -5.21 -8.61
C GLY A 134 -13.67 -5.99 -7.78
N GLN A 135 -14.55 -6.73 -8.46
CA GLN A 135 -15.55 -7.59 -7.81
C GLN A 135 -15.10 -9.05 -7.67
N THR A 136 -13.79 -9.34 -7.83
CA THR A 136 -13.25 -10.71 -7.73
C THR A 136 -12.98 -11.12 -6.28
N SER A 137 -12.62 -12.38 -6.04
CA SER A 137 -12.12 -12.85 -4.74
C SER A 137 -10.61 -12.61 -4.54
N ARG A 138 -9.94 -12.00 -5.51
CA ARG A 138 -8.49 -11.77 -5.45
C ARG A 138 -8.19 -10.51 -4.65
N VAL A 139 -7.13 -10.58 -3.85
CA VAL A 139 -6.60 -9.46 -3.08
C VAL A 139 -5.12 -9.31 -3.44
N TYR A 140 -4.74 -8.11 -3.86
CA TYR A 140 -3.36 -7.79 -4.26
C TYR A 140 -2.76 -6.76 -3.30
N ASN A 141 -1.46 -6.86 -3.05
CA ASN A 141 -0.71 -5.72 -2.51
C ASN A 141 -0.64 -4.65 -3.60
N THR A 142 -1.29 -3.51 -3.38
CA THR A 142 -1.59 -2.51 -4.41
C THR A 142 -1.07 -1.14 -4.02
N SER A 143 -0.32 -0.50 -4.92
CA SER A 143 0.22 0.85 -4.80
C SER A 143 -0.48 1.81 -5.79
N PRO A 144 -1.38 2.69 -5.33
CA PRO A 144 -1.99 3.73 -6.14
C PRO A 144 -1.04 4.89 -6.42
N ILE A 145 -1.09 5.40 -7.65
CA ILE A 145 -0.47 6.66 -8.08
C ILE A 145 -1.57 7.70 -8.24
N ILE A 146 -1.47 8.80 -7.49
CA ILE A 146 -2.52 9.80 -7.36
C ILE A 146 -1.97 11.16 -7.83
N SER A 147 -2.72 11.83 -8.70
CA SER A 147 -2.38 13.16 -9.21
C SER A 147 -2.75 14.28 -8.21
N PRO A 148 -2.24 15.51 -8.39
CA PRO A 148 -2.63 16.68 -7.61
C PRO A 148 -4.13 17.02 -7.68
N THR A 149 -4.85 16.56 -8.71
CA THR A 149 -6.31 16.72 -8.80
C THR A 149 -7.07 15.69 -7.96
N GLY A 150 -6.36 14.74 -7.34
CA GLY A 150 -6.92 13.62 -6.60
C GLY A 150 -7.41 12.48 -7.49
N GLN A 151 -7.03 12.45 -8.76
CA GLN A 151 -7.32 11.32 -9.65
C GLN A 151 -6.34 10.18 -9.36
N VAL A 152 -6.85 8.97 -9.18
CA VAL A 152 -6.03 7.75 -9.19
C VAL A 152 -5.71 7.42 -10.64
N LEU A 153 -4.46 7.63 -11.05
CA LEU A 153 -4.01 7.45 -12.43
C LEU A 153 -3.70 5.98 -12.72
N TYR A 154 -3.14 5.28 -11.74
CA TYR A 154 -2.82 3.87 -11.85
C TYR A 154 -2.81 3.18 -10.48
N ARG A 155 -2.93 1.85 -10.51
CA ARG A 155 -2.80 0.98 -9.35
C ARG A 155 -1.83 -0.12 -9.69
N GLN A 156 -0.58 0.02 -9.27
CA GLN A 156 0.41 -1.04 -9.43
C GLN A 156 0.09 -2.17 -8.46
N HIS A 157 0.03 -3.40 -8.95
CA HIS A 157 -0.16 -4.59 -8.11
C HIS A 157 1.15 -5.37 -8.02
N LYS A 158 1.51 -5.81 -6.82
CA LYS A 158 2.78 -6.52 -6.57
C LYS A 158 2.81 -7.85 -7.33
N VAL A 159 3.90 -8.10 -8.06
CA VAL A 159 4.06 -9.31 -8.90
C VAL A 159 4.75 -10.42 -8.11
N ASN A 160 5.78 -10.08 -7.34
CA ASN A 160 6.63 -11.01 -6.61
C ASN A 160 6.40 -10.82 -5.10
N LEU A 161 5.62 -11.73 -4.51
CA LEU A 161 5.28 -11.69 -3.09
C LEU A 161 6.41 -12.22 -2.20
N VAL A 162 6.53 -11.67 -0.99
CA VAL A 162 7.29 -12.33 0.08
C VAL A 162 6.43 -13.38 0.77
N ASP A 163 7.04 -14.34 1.47
CA ASP A 163 6.32 -15.45 2.15
C ASP A 163 5.19 -14.98 3.07
N MET A 164 5.41 -13.88 3.80
CA MET A 164 4.41 -13.29 4.71
C MET A 164 3.19 -12.71 3.99
N GLU A 165 3.29 -12.38 2.71
CA GLU A 165 2.16 -11.94 1.90
C GLU A 165 1.40 -13.10 1.29
N GLY A 166 2.06 -14.22 1.03
CA GLY A 166 1.45 -15.41 0.44
C GLY A 166 0.53 -16.18 1.39
N LYS A 167 0.21 -17.42 1.02
CA LYS A 167 -0.78 -18.29 1.73
C LYS A 167 -0.50 -18.49 3.23
N GLY A 168 0.76 -18.38 3.65
CA GLY A 168 1.18 -18.54 5.05
C GLY A 168 0.97 -17.30 5.93
N GLY A 169 0.65 -16.14 5.34
CA GLY A 169 0.47 -14.88 6.07
C GLY A 169 -0.81 -14.16 5.66
N LEU A 170 -0.72 -13.12 4.83
CA LEU A 170 -1.87 -12.31 4.41
C LEU A 170 -2.77 -13.00 3.36
N ASP A 171 -2.30 -14.10 2.76
CA ASP A 171 -2.95 -14.79 1.65
C ASP A 171 -3.32 -13.82 0.53
N LEU A 172 -2.37 -13.03 0.07
CA LEU A 172 -2.48 -12.21 -1.14
C LEU A 172 -2.15 -13.04 -2.37
N GLU A 173 -2.62 -12.60 -3.54
CA GLU A 173 -2.24 -13.19 -4.82
C GLU A 173 -1.15 -12.36 -5.51
N PRO A 174 -0.20 -13.00 -6.22
CA PRO A 174 0.70 -12.26 -7.10
C PRO A 174 -0.07 -11.74 -8.32
N ALA A 175 0.19 -10.51 -8.71
CA ALA A 175 -0.35 -9.96 -9.95
C ALA A 175 0.42 -10.46 -11.18
N PRO A 176 -0.22 -10.61 -12.33
CA PRO A 176 0.47 -10.89 -13.59
C PRO A 176 1.46 -9.78 -13.97
N LEU A 177 2.63 -10.15 -14.51
CA LEU A 177 3.65 -9.19 -14.96
C LEU A 177 3.12 -8.19 -16.02
N ASN A 178 2.17 -8.61 -16.86
CA ASN A 178 1.56 -7.72 -17.86
C ASN A 178 0.63 -6.65 -17.26
N TYR A 179 0.37 -6.67 -15.95
CA TYR A 179 -0.30 -5.60 -15.22
C TYR A 179 0.70 -4.54 -14.70
N VAL A 180 1.98 -4.65 -15.01
CA VAL A 180 2.94 -3.57 -14.75
C VAL A 180 2.79 -2.50 -15.83
N SER A 181 2.75 -1.23 -15.39
CA SER A 181 2.64 -0.06 -16.27
C SER A 181 3.51 1.09 -15.75
N ALA A 182 3.78 2.07 -16.61
CA ALA A 182 4.40 3.33 -16.24
C ALA A 182 3.42 4.50 -16.40
N VAL A 183 3.53 5.53 -15.56
CA VAL A 183 2.62 6.68 -15.53
C VAL A 183 3.38 7.96 -15.83
N GLN A 184 2.99 8.65 -16.90
CA GLN A 184 3.57 9.95 -17.23
C GLN A 184 3.30 10.98 -16.11
N SER A 185 4.33 11.72 -15.73
CA SER A 185 4.23 12.80 -14.75
C SER A 185 5.18 13.95 -15.12
N PRO A 186 5.02 15.14 -14.50
CA PRO A 186 5.96 16.26 -14.69
C PRO A 186 7.40 15.98 -14.26
N PHE A 187 7.66 14.86 -13.58
CA PHE A 187 9.00 14.44 -13.15
C PHE A 187 9.66 13.46 -14.13
N GLY A 188 8.93 13.02 -15.16
CA GLY A 188 9.24 11.84 -15.95
C GLY A 188 8.20 10.75 -15.74
N SER A 189 8.30 9.69 -16.53
CA SER A 189 7.46 8.50 -16.44
C SER A 189 7.79 7.70 -15.18
N LEU A 190 6.79 7.50 -14.33
CA LEU A 190 6.91 6.81 -13.05
C LEU A 190 6.62 5.32 -13.23
N GLY A 191 7.60 4.46 -12.93
CA GLY A 191 7.42 3.03 -12.75
C GLY A 191 7.41 2.68 -11.26
N VAL A 192 6.48 1.81 -10.83
CA VAL A 192 6.42 1.36 -9.42
C VAL A 192 6.79 -0.12 -9.34
N ALA A 193 7.76 -0.45 -8.50
CA ALA A 193 8.16 -1.81 -8.16
C ALA A 193 8.07 -1.99 -6.65
N ILE A 194 7.07 -2.72 -6.16
CA ILE A 194 6.81 -2.80 -4.71
C ILE A 194 7.79 -3.79 -4.07
N CYS A 195 8.71 -3.27 -3.25
CA CYS A 195 9.63 -4.05 -2.42
C CYS A 195 10.39 -5.10 -3.23
N LEU A 196 10.12 -6.40 -3.00
CA LEU A 196 10.75 -7.53 -3.67
C LEU A 196 10.68 -7.45 -5.21
N ASP A 197 9.65 -6.82 -5.78
CA ASP A 197 9.52 -6.59 -7.23
C ASP A 197 10.76 -5.90 -7.81
N ALA A 198 11.32 -4.91 -7.11
CA ALA A 198 12.44 -4.12 -7.62
C ALA A 198 13.73 -4.95 -7.79
N PHE A 199 13.83 -6.10 -7.11
CA PHE A 199 14.96 -7.01 -7.19
C PHE A 199 14.83 -8.05 -8.33
N HIS A 200 13.68 -8.10 -9.00
CA HIS A 200 13.42 -9.03 -10.09
C HIS A 200 13.73 -8.37 -11.45
N GLY A 201 14.66 -8.97 -12.20
CA GLY A 201 15.12 -8.47 -13.50
C GLY A 201 13.98 -8.28 -14.49
N GLU A 202 13.08 -9.26 -14.62
CA GLU A 202 11.95 -9.21 -15.55
C GLU A 202 11.01 -8.01 -15.30
N LEU A 203 10.80 -7.65 -14.03
CA LEU A 203 9.94 -6.52 -13.68
C LEU A 203 10.61 -5.19 -13.97
N ARG A 204 11.92 -5.09 -13.70
CA ARG A 204 12.72 -3.93 -14.12
C ARG A 204 12.70 -3.80 -15.65
N GLU A 205 13.08 -4.84 -16.38
CA GLU A 205 13.08 -4.82 -17.85
C GLU A 205 11.71 -4.40 -18.42
N ARG A 206 10.62 -4.92 -17.85
CA ARG A 206 9.27 -4.50 -18.24
C ARG A 206 9.04 -3.00 -18.04
N LEU A 207 9.41 -2.44 -16.89
CA LEU A 207 9.30 -1.00 -16.61
C LEU A 207 10.19 -0.16 -17.53
N SER A 208 11.40 -0.62 -17.84
CA SER A 208 12.31 0.02 -18.80
C SER A 208 11.71 0.05 -20.21
N GLN A 209 11.15 -1.07 -20.68
CA GLN A 209 10.45 -1.16 -21.98
C GLN A 209 9.20 -0.26 -22.06
N LEU A 210 8.56 -0.01 -20.93
CA LEU A 210 7.44 0.92 -20.80
C LEU A 210 7.89 2.39 -20.72
N GLY A 211 9.20 2.64 -20.77
CA GLY A 211 9.78 3.98 -20.73
C GLY A 211 9.68 4.64 -19.35
N ALA A 212 9.83 3.88 -18.26
CA ALA A 212 9.92 4.46 -16.93
C ALA A 212 11.26 5.21 -16.75
N ASP A 213 11.19 6.51 -16.48
CA ASP A 213 12.35 7.36 -16.17
C ASP A 213 12.71 7.30 -14.68
N ILE A 214 11.69 7.09 -13.83
CA ILE A 214 11.84 7.04 -12.37
C ILE A 214 11.28 5.72 -11.87
N LEU A 215 12.13 4.92 -11.22
CA LEU A 215 11.72 3.74 -10.47
C LEU A 215 11.39 4.13 -9.03
N VAL A 216 10.15 3.89 -8.62
CA VAL A 216 9.68 4.11 -7.26
C VAL A 216 9.51 2.77 -6.56
N GLN A 217 10.16 2.60 -5.41
CA GLN A 217 10.19 1.34 -4.66
C GLN A 217 9.60 1.48 -3.24
N PRO A 218 8.26 1.50 -3.07
CA PRO A 218 7.64 1.38 -1.75
C PRO A 218 8.04 0.04 -1.13
N SER A 219 8.61 0.07 0.08
CA SER A 219 9.08 -1.14 0.77
C SER A 219 8.71 -1.14 2.25
N ALA A 220 8.49 -2.33 2.80
CA ALA A 220 8.34 -2.57 4.24
C ALA A 220 9.12 -3.84 4.61
N ASN A 221 10.31 -3.66 5.17
CA ASN A 221 11.15 -4.74 5.68
C ASN A 221 11.11 -4.74 7.22
N ASN A 222 10.90 -5.91 7.82
CA ASN A 222 10.90 -6.09 9.26
C ASN A 222 12.31 -6.34 9.85
N GLY A 223 13.31 -6.61 9.01
CA GLY A 223 14.70 -6.76 9.41
C GLY A 223 15.38 -5.43 9.73
N PRO A 224 16.44 -5.44 10.56
CA PRO A 224 17.24 -4.25 10.83
C PRO A 224 17.99 -3.81 9.58
N TRP A 225 18.09 -2.49 9.37
CA TRP A 225 18.97 -1.93 8.36
C TRP A 225 20.43 -2.30 8.66
N SER A 226 21.10 -2.92 7.68
CA SER A 226 22.48 -3.40 7.81
C SER A 226 23.28 -3.10 6.55
N ASP A 227 24.61 -3.17 6.65
CA ASP A 227 25.52 -2.92 5.52
C ASP A 227 25.21 -3.81 4.33
N TRP A 228 24.90 -5.10 4.58
CA TRP A 228 24.47 -6.02 3.53
C TRP A 228 23.20 -5.54 2.83
N GLN A 229 22.19 -5.07 3.59
CA GLN A 229 20.97 -4.54 2.97
C GLN A 229 21.25 -3.29 2.14
N GLN A 230 22.15 -2.42 2.60
CA GLN A 230 22.55 -1.24 1.85
C GLN A 230 23.18 -1.60 0.51
N GLU A 231 24.07 -2.59 0.48
CA GLU A 231 24.68 -3.09 -0.76
C GLU A 231 23.65 -3.77 -1.67
N ASP A 232 22.79 -4.61 -1.09
CA ASP A 232 21.79 -5.35 -1.85
C ASP A 232 20.80 -4.43 -2.58
N TRP A 233 20.40 -3.34 -1.93
CA TRP A 233 19.51 -2.32 -2.50
C TRP A 233 20.09 -1.60 -3.73
N LEU A 234 21.41 -1.60 -3.94
CA LEU A 234 21.99 -1.08 -5.17
C LEU A 234 21.62 -1.92 -6.40
N ARG A 235 21.18 -3.17 -6.20
CA ARG A 235 20.73 -4.07 -7.27
C ARG A 235 19.26 -3.92 -7.60
N SER A 236 18.51 -3.05 -6.91
CA SER A 236 17.07 -2.86 -7.11
C SER A 236 16.72 -1.66 -8.01
N SER A 237 17.70 -1.06 -8.68
CA SER A 237 17.52 0.00 -9.68
C SER A 237 17.92 -0.44 -11.11
N PHE A 238 17.68 0.44 -12.08
CA PHE A 238 18.23 0.35 -13.44
C PHE A 238 19.70 0.76 -13.50
#